data_AF-A0AAN7MMU1-F1
#
_entry.id   AF-A0AAN7MMU1-F1
#
_cell.length_a   1.000
_cell.length_b   1.000
_cell.length_c   1.000
_cell.angle_alpha   90.00
_cell.angle_beta   90.00
_cell.angle_gamma   90.00
#
_symmetry.space_group_name_H-M   'P 1'
#
loop_
_entity.id
_entity.type
_entity.pdbx_description
1 polymer ?
#
loop_
_entity_poly.entity_id
_entity_poly.type
_entity_poly.pdbx_seq_one_letter_code
_entity_poly.pdbx_strand_id
1 'polypeptide(L)'
;MILHRALTKFNLVIALIYISALRFSFTSVGALNVGIQAQNVAISLGKECSRKCESEFCSVPPFLRYGKYCGLLYSGCPGETPCDGLDACCMKHDACVQDNNSEDTTDLWPCL
;
A
#
# COMPACT_ATOMS: atom_id res chain seq x y z
N MET A 1 -35.66 -18.73 -39.79
CA MET A 1 -35.81 -17.64 -38.79
C MET A 1 -35.29 -17.97 -37.38
N ILE A 2 -35.24 -19.26 -36.97
CA ILE A 2 -34.75 -19.69 -35.63
C ILE A 2 -33.21 -19.64 -35.53
N LEU A 3 -32.49 -20.02 -36.58
CA LEU A 3 -31.02 -20.03 -36.61
C LEU A 3 -30.40 -18.62 -36.48
N HIS A 4 -30.98 -17.62 -37.16
CA HIS A 4 -30.54 -16.22 -37.06
C HIS A 4 -30.72 -15.62 -35.65
N ARG A 5 -31.78 -16.03 -34.94
CA ARG A 5 -32.04 -15.60 -33.54
C ARG A 5 -31.09 -16.26 -32.53
N ALA A 6 -30.52 -17.42 -32.85
CA ALA A 6 -29.52 -18.09 -32.02
C ALA A 6 -28.12 -17.48 -32.22
N LEU A 7 -27.75 -17.18 -33.48
CA LEU A 7 -26.50 -16.48 -33.79
C LEU A 7 -26.44 -15.06 -33.21
N THR A 8 -27.54 -14.30 -33.24
CA THR A 8 -27.57 -12.96 -32.62
C THR A 8 -27.44 -13.01 -31.09
N LYS A 9 -28.03 -14.01 -30.43
CA LYS A 9 -27.87 -14.21 -28.98
C LYS A 9 -26.45 -14.62 -28.60
N PHE A 10 -25.82 -15.49 -29.40
CA PHE A 10 -24.44 -15.92 -29.16
C PHE A 10 -23.44 -14.76 -29.30
N ASN A 11 -23.59 -13.94 -30.34
CA ASN A 11 -22.78 -12.74 -30.53
C ASN A 11 -23.03 -11.68 -29.43
N LEU A 12 -24.27 -11.56 -28.93
CA LEU A 12 -24.58 -10.66 -27.81
C LEU A 12 -23.88 -11.12 -26.52
N VAL A 13 -23.87 -12.42 -26.23
CA VAL A 13 -23.18 -12.97 -25.04
C VAL A 13 -21.67 -12.74 -25.13
N ILE A 14 -21.06 -12.96 -26.30
CA ILE A 14 -19.62 -12.69 -26.49
C ILE A 14 -19.31 -11.21 -26.30
N ALA A 15 -20.14 -10.31 -26.84
CA ALA A 15 -19.98 -8.87 -26.66
C ALA A 15 -20.07 -8.47 -25.18
N LEU A 16 -21.00 -9.04 -24.41
CA LEU A 16 -21.13 -8.78 -22.98
C LEU A 16 -19.91 -9.26 -22.17
N ILE A 17 -19.34 -10.42 -22.53
CA ILE A 17 -18.12 -10.95 -21.91
C ILE A 17 -16.90 -10.05 -22.23
N TYR A 18 -16.80 -9.55 -23.46
CA TYR A 18 -15.72 -8.63 -23.84
C TYR A 18 -15.82 -7.30 -23.10
N ILE A 19 -17.04 -6.76 -22.95
CA ILE A 19 -17.29 -5.52 -22.21
C ILE A 19 -16.94 -5.69 -20.73
N SER A 20 -17.31 -6.81 -20.09
CA SER A 20 -16.96 -7.06 -18.69
C SER A 20 -15.45 -7.25 -18.49
N ALA A 21 -14.76 -7.92 -19.41
CA ALA A 21 -13.30 -8.07 -19.36
C ALA A 21 -12.57 -6.72 -19.56
N LEU A 22 -13.03 -5.88 -20.48
CA LEU A 22 -12.49 -4.52 -20.66
C LEU A 22 -12.67 -3.68 -19.39
N ARG A 23 -13.84 -3.77 -18.72
CA ARG A 23 -14.08 -3.08 -17.45
C ARG A 23 -13.19 -3.59 -16.32
N PHE A 24 -12.82 -4.87 -16.32
CA PHE A 24 -11.90 -5.47 -15.35
C PHE A 24 -10.46 -4.96 -15.51
N SER A 25 -10.03 -4.63 -16.75
CA SER A 25 -8.71 -4.07 -17.01
C SER A 25 -8.53 -2.61 -16.57
N PHE A 26 -9.61 -1.88 -16.26
CA PHE A 26 -9.58 -0.47 -15.85
C PHE A 26 -9.74 -0.25 -14.34
N THR A 27 -9.85 -1.30 -13.53
CA THR A 27 -9.77 -1.12 -12.08
C THR A 27 -8.31 -0.84 -11.73
N SER A 28 -7.97 0.44 -11.62
CA SER A 28 -6.75 0.88 -10.94
C SER A 28 -6.66 0.12 -9.61
N VAL A 29 -5.54 -0.55 -9.36
CA VAL A 29 -5.25 -1.13 -8.06
C VAL A 29 -5.06 0.06 -7.12
N GLY A 30 -6.15 0.48 -6.48
CA GLY A 30 -6.08 1.48 -5.41
C GLY A 30 -5.10 0.98 -4.35
N ALA A 31 -4.21 1.87 -3.91
CA ALA A 31 -3.31 1.58 -2.80
C ALA A 31 -4.13 1.04 -1.62
N LEU A 32 -3.56 0.05 -0.91
CA LEU A 32 -4.19 -0.55 0.25
C LEU A 32 -4.24 0.47 1.39
N ASN A 33 -5.26 1.33 1.39
CA ASN A 33 -5.49 2.32 2.41
C ASN A 33 -6.17 1.65 3.62
N VAL A 34 -5.37 1.01 4.49
CA VAL A 34 -5.81 0.67 5.85
C VAL A 34 -5.62 1.92 6.73
N GLY A 35 -6.27 3.02 6.36
CA GLY A 35 -6.35 4.21 7.19
C GLY A 35 -7.32 3.93 8.34
N ILE A 36 -6.84 3.92 9.57
CA ILE A 36 -7.74 3.99 10.73
C ILE A 36 -8.32 5.41 10.75
N GLN A 37 -9.54 5.56 10.23
CA GLN A 37 -10.22 6.86 10.21
C GLN A 37 -10.66 7.20 11.63
N ALA A 38 -9.73 7.74 12.42
CA ALA A 38 -9.97 8.17 13.80
C ALA A 38 -10.74 9.51 13.80
N GLN A 39 -12.01 9.46 13.42
CA GLN A 39 -12.94 10.56 13.70
C GLN A 39 -13.30 10.50 15.20
N ASN A 40 -12.67 11.38 15.97
CA ASN A 40 -13.06 11.78 17.33
C ASN A 40 -12.91 10.75 18.47
N VAL A 41 -12.05 9.76 18.33
CA VAL A 41 -11.51 9.05 19.50
C VAL A 41 -10.03 9.37 19.56
N ALA A 42 -9.59 9.97 20.67
CA ALA A 42 -8.19 10.03 21.05
C ALA A 42 -7.71 8.60 21.38
N ILE A 43 -7.72 7.72 20.37
CA ILE A 43 -6.91 6.52 20.39
C ILE A 43 -5.51 7.10 20.29
N SER A 44 -4.82 7.19 21.42
CA SER A 44 -3.38 7.10 21.40
C SER A 44 -3.10 5.76 20.77
N LEU A 45 -3.07 5.73 19.43
CA LEU A 45 -2.40 4.71 18.67
C LEU A 45 -0.97 4.96 19.11
N GLY A 46 -0.58 4.34 20.23
CA GLY A 46 0.80 4.30 20.62
C GLY A 46 1.45 3.62 19.43
N LYS A 47 1.91 4.42 18.46
CA LYS A 47 2.70 3.95 17.34
C LYS A 47 3.82 3.20 18.04
N GLU A 48 3.70 1.88 18.04
CA GLU A 48 4.67 1.02 18.65
C GLU A 48 5.94 1.26 17.86
N CYS A 49 6.80 2.10 18.43
CA CYS A 49 8.05 2.47 17.80
C CYS A 49 9.08 1.44 18.23
N SER A 50 9.96 1.08 17.31
CA SER A 50 10.98 0.08 17.59
C SER A 50 12.18 0.68 18.32
N ARG A 51 12.70 -0.07 19.29
CA ARG A 51 14.02 0.17 19.92
C ARG A 51 14.99 -0.97 19.66
N LYS A 52 14.59 -1.98 18.87
CA LYS A 52 15.33 -3.21 18.65
C LYS A 52 15.59 -3.38 17.16
N CYS A 53 16.80 -3.80 16.81
CA CYS A 53 17.10 -4.21 15.44
C CYS A 53 16.41 -5.54 15.14
N GLU A 54 15.37 -5.49 14.30
CA GLU A 54 14.61 -6.65 13.83
C GLU A 54 15.11 -7.15 12.47
N SER A 55 14.80 -8.41 12.17
CA SER A 55 15.07 -9.05 10.88
C SER A 55 13.99 -10.09 10.60
N GLU A 56 12.74 -9.67 10.77
CA GLU A 56 11.57 -10.53 10.64
C GLU A 56 10.95 -10.37 9.24
N PHE A 57 10.45 -11.47 8.69
CA PHE A 57 9.75 -11.48 7.40
C PHE A 57 10.53 -10.86 6.22
N CYS A 58 11.86 -11.02 6.18
CA CYS A 58 12.74 -10.42 5.15
C CYS A 58 12.34 -10.69 3.70
N SER A 59 11.68 -11.82 3.42
CA SER A 59 11.22 -12.20 2.08
C SER A 59 9.72 -11.98 1.85
N VAL A 60 9.02 -11.33 2.79
CA VAL A 60 7.57 -11.10 2.74
C VAL A 60 7.30 -9.60 2.91
N PRO A 61 7.41 -8.80 1.82
CA PRO A 61 7.41 -7.34 1.89
C PRO A 61 6.26 -6.70 2.69
N PRO A 62 5.01 -7.21 2.66
CA PRO A 62 3.92 -6.64 3.47
C PRO A 62 4.12 -6.74 4.99
N PHE A 63 4.94 -7.66 5.47
CA PHE A 63 5.17 -7.90 6.91
C PHE A 63 6.62 -7.65 7.33
N LEU A 64 7.46 -7.20 6.40
CA LEU A 64 8.89 -7.02 6.62
C LEU A 64 9.14 -6.03 7.75
N ARG A 65 9.97 -6.44 8.71
CA ARG A 65 10.54 -5.59 9.76
C ARG A 65 12.05 -5.77 9.78
N TYR A 66 12.77 -4.78 9.29
CA TYR A 66 14.22 -4.76 9.26
C TYR A 66 14.77 -3.53 10.00
N GLY A 67 15.79 -3.74 10.82
CA GLY A 67 16.35 -2.69 11.64
C GLY A 67 15.30 -2.14 12.60
N LYS A 68 15.23 -0.81 12.72
CA LYS A 68 14.19 -0.12 13.50
C LYS A 68 13.22 0.65 12.61
N TYR A 69 13.57 0.91 11.35
CA TYR A 69 12.86 1.86 10.48
C TYR A 69 12.36 1.25 9.16
N CYS A 70 12.81 0.06 8.75
CA CYS A 70 12.35 -0.52 7.49
C CYS A 70 11.12 -1.41 7.72
N GLY A 71 9.94 -0.92 7.32
CA GLY A 71 8.72 -1.71 7.29
C GLY A 71 7.47 -0.86 7.04
N LEU A 72 6.36 -1.51 6.68
CA LEU A 72 5.09 -0.82 6.49
C LEU A 72 4.47 -0.49 7.87
N LEU A 73 4.14 0.79 8.09
CA LEU A 73 3.59 1.28 9.38
C LEU A 73 4.49 0.92 10.59
N TYR A 74 5.79 0.80 10.37
CA TYR A 74 6.79 0.42 11.35
C TYR A 74 7.93 1.45 11.32
N SER A 75 8.32 1.98 12.47
CA SER A 75 9.38 2.98 12.56
C SER A 75 10.04 2.99 13.93
N GLY A 76 11.23 3.59 14.05
CA GLY A 76 12.01 3.63 15.28
C GLY A 76 11.55 4.71 16.25
N CYS A 77 11.83 4.53 17.54
CA CYS A 77 11.50 5.53 18.55
C CYS A 77 12.34 6.81 18.41
N PRO A 78 11.84 7.96 18.89
CA PRO A 78 12.63 9.19 18.94
C PRO A 78 13.96 8.99 19.67
N GLY A 79 15.06 9.40 19.03
CA GLY A 79 16.42 9.29 19.57
C GLY A 79 17.11 7.94 19.32
N GLU A 80 16.43 6.95 18.75
CA GLU A 80 17.08 5.72 18.32
C GLU A 80 18.00 5.98 17.12
N THR A 81 19.16 5.35 17.12
CA THR A 81 20.04 5.33 15.94
C THR A 81 19.67 4.16 15.04
N PRO A 82 19.82 4.29 13.71
CA PRO A 82 19.61 3.18 12.78
C PRO A 82 20.61 2.06 13.04
N CYS A 83 20.20 0.83 12.74
CA CYS A 83 20.99 -0.38 12.98
C CYS A 83 22.15 -0.53 11.98
N ASP A 84 21.98 -0.06 10.74
CA ASP A 84 22.99 -0.09 9.68
C ASP A 84 22.73 0.99 8.62
N GLY A 85 23.44 0.92 7.49
CA GLY A 85 23.28 1.88 6.39
C GLY A 85 21.93 1.76 5.65
N LEU A 86 21.34 0.57 5.58
CA LEU A 86 20.03 0.36 4.96
C LEU A 86 18.91 0.93 5.84
N ASP A 87 18.98 0.66 7.15
CA ASP A 87 18.05 1.18 8.14
C ASP A 87 18.14 2.71 8.24
N ALA A 88 19.33 3.29 8.01
CA ALA A 88 19.50 4.74 7.90
C ALA A 88 18.77 5.35 6.69
N CYS A 89 18.66 4.62 5.57
CA CYS A 89 17.83 5.04 4.44
C CYS A 89 16.36 5.04 4.83
N CYS A 90 15.89 3.97 5.49
CA CYS A 90 14.51 3.85 5.94
C CYS A 90 14.15 4.93 6.97
N MET A 91 15.05 5.27 7.90
CA MET A 91 14.84 6.36 8.86
C MET A 91 14.61 7.71 8.15
N LYS A 92 15.35 8.00 7.07
CA LYS A 92 15.17 9.22 6.27
C LYS A 92 13.86 9.20 5.48
N HIS A 93 13.54 8.05 4.89
CA HIS A 93 12.28 7.84 4.17
C HIS A 93 11.09 8.11 5.09
N ASP A 94 11.06 7.51 6.28
CA ASP A 94 9.96 7.66 7.23
C ASP A 94 9.77 9.11 7.68
N ALA A 95 10.86 9.84 7.92
CA ALA A 95 10.81 11.27 8.24
C ALA A 95 10.22 12.07 7.07
N CYS A 96 10.68 11.80 5.85
CA CYS A 96 10.16 12.45 4.64
C CYS A 96 8.65 12.17 4.46
N VAL A 97 8.20 10.93 4.60
CA VAL A 97 6.78 10.57 4.47
C VAL A 97 5.93 11.20 5.56
N GLN A 98 6.45 11.32 6.79
CA GLN A 98 5.75 12.01 7.88
C GLN A 98 5.58 13.50 7.62
N ASP A 99 6.61 14.13 7.05
CA ASP A 99 6.58 15.56 6.70
C ASP A 99 5.68 15.85 5.49
N ASN A 100 5.53 14.88 4.59
CA ASN A 100 4.71 14.97 3.37
C ASN A 100 3.38 14.21 3.50
N ASN A 101 2.71 14.31 4.65
CA ASN A 101 1.46 13.59 4.94
C ASN A 101 0.25 14.12 4.15
N SER A 102 0.26 13.98 2.82
CA SER A 102 -0.87 14.28 1.95
C SER A 102 -1.51 13.00 1.43
N GLU A 103 -2.81 13.06 1.14
CA GLU A 103 -3.54 11.94 0.53
C GLU A 103 -3.12 11.69 -0.93
N ASP A 104 -2.35 12.60 -1.53
CA ASP A 104 -1.87 12.48 -2.90
C ASP A 104 -0.47 11.87 -2.96
N THR A 105 -0.37 10.74 -3.65
CA THR A 105 0.90 10.04 -3.90
C THR A 105 1.93 10.86 -4.69
N THR A 106 1.53 11.95 -5.36
CA THR A 106 2.47 12.82 -6.08
C THR A 106 3.45 13.54 -5.14
N ASP A 107 3.03 13.83 -3.90
CA ASP A 107 3.85 14.52 -2.90
C ASP A 107 4.84 13.57 -2.19
N LEU A 108 4.71 12.25 -2.38
CA LEU A 108 5.61 11.24 -1.81
C LEU A 108 6.78 10.88 -2.75
N TRP A 109 6.74 11.31 -4.01
CA TRP A 109 7.82 11.11 -4.99
C TRP A 109 9.20 11.60 -4.51
N PRO A 110 9.34 12.71 -3.77
CA PRO A 110 10.63 13.18 -3.26
C PRO A 110 11.26 12.29 -2.18
N CYS A 111 10.51 11.34 -1.59
CA CYS A 111 10.93 10.53 -0.46
C CYS A 111 11.62 9.21 -0.85
N LEU A 112 11.64 8.88 -2.14
CA LEU A 112 12.25 7.66 -2.70
C LEU A 112 13.65 7.92 -3.24
#